data_AF-A0A0W0ZCT9-F1
#
_entry.id   AF-A0A0W0ZCT9-F1
#
_cell.length_a   1.000
_cell.length_b   1.000
_cell.length_c   1.000
_cell.angle_alpha   90.00
_cell.angle_beta   90.00
_cell.angle_gamma   90.00
#
_symmetry.space_group_name_H-M   'P 1'
#
loop_
_entity.id
_entity.type
_entity.pdbx_description
1 polymer ?
#
loop_
_entity_poly.entity_id
_entity_poly.type
_entity_poly.pdbx_seq_one_letter_code
_entity_poly.pdbx_strand_id
1 'polypeptide(L)'
;MKERPQHFIEQIDQAYNSVKNIKKGYVWEGSSDYSFEYAEGVQLDTEQLIKEAALKRDITVLDIGTSNGAFITAHDTAINKGLKYKHQVTVYGISATDERSPVGNLIPNEKYLTGNAEYLEAPGYGAFKPIATQQFDYIFSSKTFMHLVDPVAAIVQAYNKLKADGVLVIDAFTLKGCAGRLQDIVTHLRKEGHCIAVSLNDQSGAIEQFCIKKTNKTLEFPLEYDEKELRYLLSPKLAKDTRSNLEKIATARTLLDNLLEYSGLALYKEFNSLETLLKSPNYLKLTHEQQEYCILYVVAKELSTDMSHAHKSQLGATSTLFASHFISLQKILNLKRLCYNKAREGERILAGDLHGVGVSNILINNDNTPLTIRLNLIRLAACRKLLRMDLENFAENAKAFTQMGIQPSKVDSYQDLSLFSKIRDILLQPRTAQPMNVVVGRKFTEHSQLPELSLYFNETLNFMSSSQNKDYVCHLLQIKLNTSYDFTKVEYVNHNGHYFFKLLAESNYSGDMPQEFVIPASQFLAVMNLAYSTVHRQEMELEKLPLIFDSSTLVTYLNDHLGSTGISVLDHLEEHFRLEEISATEDPDCFKIRITSSMGGAQEISISKKEMSELILQQQGAALELRHH
;
A
#
# COMPACT_ATOMS: atom_id res chain seq x y z
N MET A 1 17.19 9.87 33.33
CA MET A 1 18.28 9.49 32.37
C MET A 1 19.63 9.68 33.04
N LYS A 2 20.66 8.89 32.69
CA LYS A 2 22.04 9.08 33.19
C LYS A 2 22.58 10.47 32.76
N GLU A 3 23.60 10.97 33.44
CA GLU A 3 24.28 12.20 33.02
C GLU A 3 24.89 12.05 31.61
N ARG A 4 24.90 13.15 30.85
CA ARG A 4 25.48 13.20 29.51
C ARG A 4 26.98 12.86 29.57
N PRO A 5 27.47 11.91 28.76
CA PRO A 5 28.91 11.70 28.62
C PRO A 5 29.60 12.98 28.11
N GLN A 6 30.87 13.16 28.49
CA GLN A 6 31.66 14.33 28.12
C GLN A 6 31.69 14.59 26.60
N HIS A 7 31.81 13.52 25.79
CA HIS A 7 31.83 13.64 24.33
C HIS A 7 30.49 14.14 23.75
N PHE A 8 29.35 13.86 24.39
CA PHE A 8 28.06 14.44 23.99
C PHE A 8 28.06 15.95 24.25
N ILE A 9 28.52 16.38 25.42
CA ILE A 9 28.59 17.81 25.80
C ILE A 9 29.48 18.58 24.82
N GLU A 10 30.68 18.06 24.54
CA GLU A 10 31.63 18.68 23.60
C GLU A 10 31.02 18.81 22.20
N GLN A 11 30.27 17.80 21.75
CA GLN A 11 29.66 17.84 20.43
C GLN A 11 28.43 18.76 20.35
N ILE A 12 27.63 18.83 21.41
CA ILE A 12 26.54 19.81 21.56
C ILE A 12 27.11 21.23 21.41
N ASP A 13 28.18 21.52 22.14
CA ASP A 13 28.82 22.83 22.11
C ASP A 13 29.44 23.13 20.73
N GLN A 14 30.10 22.14 20.11
CA GLN A 14 30.66 22.29 18.77
C GLN A 14 29.59 22.52 17.70
N ALA A 15 28.48 21.79 17.76
CA ALA A 15 27.36 21.94 16.83
C ALA A 15 26.72 23.31 16.98
N TYR A 16 26.46 23.75 18.21
CA TYR A 16 25.91 25.07 18.50
C TYR A 16 26.84 26.21 18.05
N ASN A 17 28.14 26.10 18.32
CA ASN A 17 29.13 27.09 17.87
C ASN A 17 29.21 27.17 16.35
N SER A 18 29.07 26.02 15.66
CA SER A 18 29.03 25.96 14.21
C SER A 18 27.81 26.70 13.66
N VAL A 19 26.63 26.51 14.27
CA VAL A 19 25.40 27.28 13.94
C VAL A 19 25.60 28.78 14.14
N LYS A 20 26.16 29.21 15.27
CA LYS A 20 26.43 30.63 15.55
C LYS A 20 27.35 31.31 14.52
N ASN A 21 28.25 30.54 13.92
CA ASN A 21 29.22 31.06 12.97
C ASN A 21 28.67 31.16 11.53
N ILE A 22 27.50 30.58 11.24
CA ILE A 22 26.84 30.70 9.93
C ILE A 22 26.22 32.11 9.84
N LYS A 23 26.92 33.04 9.16
CA LYS A 23 26.47 34.44 9.03
C LYS A 23 25.27 34.65 8.10
N LYS A 24 24.96 33.67 7.23
CA LYS A 24 23.77 33.58 6.36
C LYS A 24 23.59 32.12 5.94
N GLY A 25 22.37 31.60 5.96
CA GLY A 25 22.09 30.30 5.33
C GLY A 25 21.25 29.29 6.12
N TYR A 26 20.59 29.65 7.22
CA TYR A 26 19.45 28.84 7.65
C TYR A 26 18.35 28.98 6.60
N VAL A 27 17.94 27.85 6.03
CA VAL A 27 16.94 27.79 4.94
C VAL A 27 15.54 28.14 5.44
N TRP A 28 15.33 28.10 6.76
CA TRP A 28 14.03 28.23 7.41
C TRP A 28 13.89 29.57 8.14
N GLU A 29 12.85 30.32 7.80
CA GLU A 29 12.44 31.55 8.49
C GLU A 29 11.34 31.23 9.52
N GLY A 30 11.16 32.10 10.51
CA GLY A 30 10.09 31.96 11.48
C GLY A 30 8.71 32.12 10.82
N SER A 31 7.71 31.43 11.39
CA SER A 31 6.32 31.46 10.90
C SER A 31 5.40 32.08 11.95
N SER A 32 4.26 32.64 11.53
CA SER A 32 3.19 33.08 12.42
C SER A 32 2.47 31.93 13.11
N ASP A 33 2.51 30.75 12.51
CA ASP A 33 1.74 29.58 12.92
C ASP A 33 2.43 28.31 12.43
N TYR A 34 2.18 27.23 13.15
CA TYR A 34 2.65 25.89 12.83
C TYR A 34 1.50 24.92 12.77
N SER A 35 1.70 23.93 11.90
CA SER A 35 0.78 22.85 11.68
C SER A 35 1.51 21.51 11.75
N PHE A 36 1.07 20.67 12.68
CA PHE A 36 1.70 19.39 12.99
C PHE A 36 0.83 18.24 12.51
N GLU A 37 1.35 17.42 11.61
CA GLU A 37 0.57 16.40 10.90
C GLU A 37 0.87 14.98 11.38
N TYR A 38 -0.13 14.36 12.00
CA TYR A 38 -0.13 12.99 12.47
C TYR A 38 -0.74 12.05 11.43
N ALA A 39 -0.66 10.74 11.70
CA ALA A 39 -1.21 9.72 10.83
C ALA A 39 -2.67 9.99 10.40
N GLU A 40 -3.01 9.57 9.18
CA GLU A 40 -4.37 9.68 8.58
C GLU A 40 -4.89 11.14 8.47
N GLY A 41 -3.98 12.09 8.24
CA GLY A 41 -4.31 13.50 7.97
C GLY A 41 -4.78 14.27 9.21
N VAL A 42 -4.54 13.75 10.42
CA VAL A 42 -4.88 14.47 11.66
C VAL A 42 -3.89 15.61 11.86
N GLN A 43 -4.37 16.84 11.91
CA GLN A 43 -3.55 18.04 11.92
C GLN A 43 -3.81 18.86 13.18
N LEU A 44 -2.74 19.24 13.88
CA LEU A 44 -2.79 20.09 15.05
C LEU A 44 -2.26 21.48 14.68
N ASP A 45 -3.17 22.45 14.68
CA ASP A 45 -2.89 23.84 14.36
C ASP A 45 -2.66 24.66 15.63
N THR A 46 -1.51 25.31 15.71
CA THR A 46 -1.13 26.12 16.87
C THR A 46 -1.94 27.40 17.01
N GLU A 47 -2.33 28.03 15.91
CA GLU A 47 -3.14 29.25 15.93
C GLU A 47 -4.52 28.91 16.51
N GLN A 48 -5.15 27.83 16.06
CA GLN A 48 -6.43 27.38 16.61
C GLN A 48 -6.33 27.04 18.10
N LEU A 49 -5.28 26.29 18.49
CA LEU A 49 -5.06 25.89 19.88
C LEU A 49 -4.89 27.10 20.82
N ILE A 50 -4.10 28.09 20.40
CA ILE A 50 -3.91 29.35 21.13
C ILE A 50 -5.22 30.12 21.21
N LYS A 51 -5.92 30.30 20.08
CA LYS A 51 -7.22 31.01 20.02
C LYS A 51 -8.23 30.41 21.00
N GLU A 52 -8.42 29.10 20.97
CA GLU A 52 -9.40 28.41 21.83
C GLU A 52 -9.05 28.52 23.32
N ALA A 53 -7.78 28.42 23.67
CA ALA A 53 -7.32 28.55 25.05
C ALA A 53 -7.44 30.00 25.56
N ALA A 54 -7.07 30.97 24.73
CA ALA A 54 -7.14 32.41 25.02
C ALA A 54 -8.59 32.95 25.11
N LEU A 55 -9.59 32.19 24.70
CA LEU A 55 -11.00 32.48 24.97
C LEU A 55 -11.42 32.10 26.40
N LYS A 56 -10.67 31.23 27.07
CA LYS A 56 -11.05 30.63 28.36
C LYS A 56 -10.19 31.12 29.52
N ARG A 57 -8.91 31.43 29.29
CA ARG A 57 -7.93 31.75 30.34
C ARG A 57 -6.68 32.43 29.78
N ASP A 58 -5.92 33.06 30.67
CA ASP A 58 -4.58 33.56 30.31
C ASP A 58 -3.63 32.37 30.06
N ILE A 59 -2.77 32.52 29.06
CA ILE A 59 -1.83 31.47 28.63
C ILE A 59 -0.43 32.01 28.42
N THR A 60 0.56 31.15 28.71
CA THR A 60 1.97 31.40 28.45
C THR A 60 2.51 30.37 27.46
N VAL A 61 3.16 30.83 26.39
CA VAL A 61 3.66 30.00 25.30
C VAL A 61 5.17 30.16 25.17
N LEU A 62 5.89 29.07 24.89
CA LEU A 62 7.29 29.08 24.48
C LEU A 62 7.42 28.53 23.06
N ASP A 63 8.10 29.28 22.20
CA ASP A 63 8.46 28.87 20.84
C ASP A 63 9.97 28.58 20.76
N ILE A 64 10.33 27.30 20.67
CA ILE A 64 11.72 26.86 20.58
C ILE A 64 12.10 26.76 19.10
N GLY A 65 13.01 27.62 18.66
CA GLY A 65 13.36 27.77 17.24
C GLY A 65 12.67 28.94 16.56
N THR A 66 12.41 30.02 17.30
CA THR A 66 11.55 31.13 16.84
C THR A 66 12.09 31.92 15.64
N SER A 67 13.37 31.72 15.28
CA SER A 67 14.05 32.41 14.18
C SER A 67 13.85 33.94 14.29
N ASN A 68 13.20 34.60 13.34
CA ASN A 68 12.93 36.04 13.36
C ASN A 68 11.89 36.51 14.40
N GLY A 69 11.24 35.60 15.14
CA GLY A 69 10.23 35.92 16.15
C GLY A 69 8.83 36.20 15.58
N ALA A 70 8.55 35.77 14.35
CA ALA A 70 7.23 35.93 13.72
C ALA A 70 6.10 35.36 14.59
N PHE A 71 6.30 34.19 15.19
CA PHE A 71 5.32 33.55 16.07
C PHE A 71 5.00 34.41 17.31
N ILE A 72 6.03 34.99 17.94
CA ILE A 72 5.87 35.92 19.08
C ILE A 72 5.03 37.12 18.66
N THR A 73 5.37 37.73 17.52
CA THR A 73 4.69 38.92 17.01
C THR A 73 3.24 38.61 16.62
N ALA A 74 2.95 37.42 16.12
CA ALA A 74 1.60 37.03 15.74
C ALA A 74 0.67 36.87 16.95
N HIS A 75 1.16 36.28 18.05
CA HIS A 75 0.31 35.78 19.14
C HIS A 75 0.42 36.52 20.48
N ASP A 76 1.49 37.26 20.76
CA ASP A 76 1.61 37.97 22.04
C ASP A 76 0.68 39.20 22.07
N THR A 77 -0.26 39.21 23.01
CA THR A 77 -1.28 40.27 23.15
C THR A 77 -0.73 41.65 23.50
N ALA A 78 0.44 41.73 24.14
CA ALA A 78 1.07 43.02 24.46
C ALA A 78 1.80 43.62 23.26
N ILE A 79 2.29 42.76 22.36
CA ILE A 79 2.99 43.14 21.12
C ILE A 79 1.97 43.40 20.00
N ASN A 80 1.06 42.45 19.76
CA ASN A 80 0.00 42.56 18.76
C ASN A 80 -1.32 43.03 19.37
N LYS A 81 -1.44 44.36 19.50
CA LYS A 81 -2.65 45.03 20.02
C LYS A 81 -3.90 44.84 19.12
N GLY A 82 -3.74 44.28 17.92
CA GLY A 82 -4.84 43.94 17.03
C GLY A 82 -5.57 42.65 17.42
N LEU A 83 -4.97 41.80 18.25
CA LEU A 83 -5.58 40.55 18.73
C LEU A 83 -6.78 40.84 19.63
N LYS A 84 -7.92 40.26 19.28
CA LYS A 84 -9.17 40.38 20.06
C LYS A 84 -9.42 39.14 20.92
N TYR A 85 -8.41 38.72 21.68
CA TYR A 85 -8.57 37.64 22.65
C TYR A 85 -9.22 38.16 23.93
N LYS A 86 -10.01 37.29 24.58
CA LYS A 86 -10.65 37.61 25.87
C LYS A 86 -9.64 37.64 27.01
N HIS A 87 -8.60 36.81 26.91
CA HIS A 87 -7.55 36.63 27.91
C HIS A 87 -6.16 36.93 27.33
N GLN A 88 -5.19 37.14 28.22
CA GLN A 88 -3.83 37.50 27.86
C GLN A 88 -3.07 36.29 27.30
N VAL A 89 -2.39 36.51 26.17
CA VAL A 89 -1.43 35.55 25.60
C VAL A 89 -0.04 36.15 25.72
N THR A 90 0.85 35.44 26.42
CA THR A 90 2.24 35.82 26.67
C THR A 90 3.14 34.83 25.96
N VAL A 91 3.93 35.29 24.98
CA VAL A 91 4.77 34.41 24.16
C VAL A 91 6.25 34.72 24.38
N TYR A 92 7.05 33.68 24.58
CA TYR A 92 8.51 33.76 24.61
C TYR A 92 9.05 32.94 23.45
N GLY A 93 10.17 33.35 22.86
CA GLY A 93 10.85 32.57 21.84
C GLY A 93 12.33 32.39 22.12
N ILE A 94 12.86 31.24 21.72
CA ILE A 94 14.28 30.90 21.79
C ILE A 94 14.81 30.72 20.37
N SER A 95 15.95 31.31 20.08
CA SER A 95 16.69 31.10 18.83
C SER A 95 18.17 30.83 19.12
N ALA A 96 18.87 30.13 18.22
CA ALA A 96 20.31 29.87 18.40
C ALA A 96 21.16 31.13 18.23
N THR A 97 20.70 32.03 17.34
CA THR A 97 21.26 33.32 16.95
C THR A 97 20.16 34.39 16.96
N ASP A 98 20.53 35.67 17.03
CA ASP A 98 19.56 36.77 16.94
C ASP A 98 19.25 37.07 15.47
N GLU A 99 18.11 36.57 15.00
CA GLU A 99 17.64 36.68 13.62
C GLU A 99 16.51 37.73 13.48
N ARG A 100 16.26 38.54 14.53
CA ARG A 100 15.27 39.61 14.44
C ARG A 100 15.70 40.65 13.41
N SER A 101 14.73 41.19 12.69
CA SER A 101 15.00 42.29 11.74
C SER A 101 15.60 43.50 12.48
N PRO A 102 16.77 44.01 12.08
CA PRO A 102 17.35 45.21 12.68
C PRO A 102 16.50 46.47 12.46
N VAL A 103 15.62 46.44 11.46
CA VAL A 103 14.66 47.51 11.18
C VAL A 103 13.32 47.11 11.80
N GLY A 104 12.94 47.77 12.91
CA GLY A 104 11.64 47.58 13.54
C GLY A 104 11.58 46.56 14.69
N ASN A 105 12.65 46.40 15.48
CA ASN A 105 12.68 45.55 16.68
C ASN A 105 11.55 45.88 17.69
N LEU A 106 10.39 45.26 17.48
CA LEU A 106 9.18 45.38 18.31
C LEU A 106 9.14 44.32 19.42
N ILE A 107 9.98 43.28 19.33
CA ILE A 107 10.02 42.16 20.28
C ILE A 107 11.04 42.47 21.39
N PRO A 108 10.62 42.59 22.66
CA PRO A 108 11.53 42.86 23.77
C PRO A 108 12.55 41.73 24.01
N ASN A 109 13.74 42.06 24.51
CA ASN A 109 14.81 41.08 24.76
C ASN A 109 14.44 40.03 25.81
N GLU A 110 13.57 40.38 26.75
CA GLU A 110 13.04 39.45 27.75
C GLU A 110 12.08 38.41 27.15
N LYS A 111 11.59 38.65 25.93
CA LYS A 111 10.69 37.77 25.17
C LYS A 111 11.42 36.98 24.09
N TYR A 112 12.54 37.48 23.58
CA TYR A 112 13.36 36.83 22.55
C TYR A 112 14.74 36.48 23.12
N LEU A 113 14.97 35.20 23.36
CA LEU A 113 16.18 34.69 24.00
C LEU A 113 17.09 34.00 23.00
N THR A 114 18.39 34.28 23.07
CA THR A 114 19.39 33.65 22.20
C THR A 114 20.25 32.67 23.01
N GLY A 115 20.21 31.38 22.66
CA GLY A 115 20.92 30.33 23.40
C GLY A 115 20.76 28.94 22.77
N ASN A 116 21.47 27.95 23.30
CA ASN A 116 21.34 26.56 22.89
C ASN A 116 20.18 25.89 23.65
N ALA A 117 19.14 25.47 22.93
CA ALA A 117 17.96 24.83 23.52
C ALA A 117 18.26 23.51 24.26
N GLU A 118 19.40 22.85 23.99
CA GLU A 118 19.83 21.64 24.71
C GLU A 118 20.22 21.91 26.19
N TYR A 119 20.26 23.18 26.58
CA TYR A 119 20.55 23.67 27.93
C TYR A 119 19.38 24.48 28.55
N LEU A 120 18.14 24.26 28.09
CA LEU A 120 16.93 24.98 28.54
C LEU A 120 16.76 25.04 30.08
N GLU A 121 17.09 23.97 30.79
CA GLU A 121 17.08 23.88 32.25
C GLU A 121 18.46 23.58 32.85
N ALA A 122 19.53 23.71 32.08
CA ALA A 122 20.87 23.42 32.60
C ALA A 122 21.23 24.39 33.74
N PRO A 123 21.62 23.88 34.92
CA PRO A 123 22.02 24.73 36.03
C PRO A 123 23.17 25.68 35.63
N GLY A 124 23.02 26.97 35.92
CA GLY A 124 24.04 27.99 35.63
C GLY A 124 24.08 28.47 34.18
N TYR A 125 23.22 27.97 33.28
CA TYR A 125 23.17 28.45 31.90
C TYR A 125 22.47 29.82 31.81
N GLY A 126 23.27 30.88 31.69
CA GLY A 126 22.78 32.27 31.83
C GLY A 126 21.87 32.78 30.70
N ALA A 127 21.91 32.15 29.51
CA ALA A 127 21.18 32.64 28.34
C ALA A 127 19.65 32.63 28.52
N PHE A 128 19.13 31.73 29.35
CA PHE A 128 17.70 31.56 29.59
C PHE A 128 17.24 32.03 30.97
N LYS A 129 18.06 32.84 31.65
CA LYS A 129 17.72 33.43 32.96
C LYS A 129 16.34 34.11 32.99
N PRO A 130 15.87 34.85 31.96
CA PRO A 130 14.55 35.50 32.00
C PRO A 130 13.36 34.54 32.12
N ILE A 131 13.52 33.28 31.71
CA ILE A 131 12.48 32.25 31.80
C ILE A 131 12.84 31.12 32.78
N ALA A 132 13.86 31.32 33.62
CA ALA A 132 14.35 30.28 34.53
C ALA A 132 13.27 29.78 35.52
N THR A 133 12.39 30.67 35.97
CA THR A 133 11.27 30.33 36.87
C THR A 133 9.92 30.23 36.14
N GLN A 134 9.90 30.47 34.83
CA GLN A 134 8.67 30.47 34.05
C GLN A 134 8.24 29.03 33.74
N GLN A 135 6.93 28.79 33.87
CA GLN A 135 6.28 27.60 33.33
C GLN A 135 5.31 27.97 32.20
N PHE A 136 5.11 27.06 31.27
CA PHE A 136 4.37 27.29 30.03
C PHE A 136 3.15 26.39 29.91
N ASP A 137 2.07 26.94 29.37
CA ASP A 137 0.89 26.18 28.98
C ASP A 137 1.15 25.39 27.71
N TYR A 138 1.87 26.01 26.78
CA TYR A 138 2.22 25.42 25.50
C TYR A 138 3.70 25.64 25.20
N ILE A 139 4.36 24.61 24.71
CA ILE A 139 5.68 24.71 24.13
C ILE A 139 5.60 24.14 22.72
N PHE A 140 6.01 24.93 21.74
CA PHE A 140 6.04 24.52 20.35
C PHE A 140 7.46 24.53 19.83
N SER A 141 7.75 23.64 18.89
CA SER A 141 9.00 23.67 18.15
C SER A 141 8.79 23.12 16.75
N SER A 142 9.16 23.93 15.76
CA SER A 142 9.12 23.57 14.35
C SER A 142 10.53 23.59 13.76
N LYS A 143 10.90 22.55 13.03
CA LYS A 143 12.18 22.31 12.33
C LYS A 143 13.43 22.56 13.18
N THR A 144 13.35 22.39 14.50
CA THR A 144 14.47 22.71 15.40
C THR A 144 15.07 21.47 16.05
N PHE A 145 14.26 20.53 16.54
CA PHE A 145 14.77 19.36 17.24
C PHE A 145 15.57 18.40 16.32
N MET A 146 15.33 18.44 15.01
CA MET A 146 16.11 17.71 14.01
C MET A 146 17.58 18.16 13.91
N HIS A 147 17.90 19.35 14.42
CA HIS A 147 19.26 19.91 14.41
C HIS A 147 20.03 19.67 15.72
N LEU A 148 19.34 19.22 16.77
CA LEU A 148 19.95 19.01 18.09
C LEU A 148 20.78 17.72 18.10
N VAL A 149 21.86 17.73 18.88
CA VAL A 149 22.69 16.54 19.07
C VAL A 149 22.00 15.55 20.02
N ASP A 150 21.40 16.05 21.10
CA ASP A 150 20.65 15.33 22.12
C ASP A 150 19.21 15.89 22.24
N PRO A 151 18.34 15.58 21.26
CA PRO A 151 16.94 16.01 21.30
C PRO A 151 16.19 15.45 22.52
N VAL A 152 16.57 14.28 23.03
CA VAL A 152 15.87 13.62 24.15
C VAL A 152 16.00 14.45 25.43
N ALA A 153 17.20 14.85 25.79
CA ALA A 153 17.39 15.68 26.98
C ALA A 153 16.77 17.08 26.82
N ALA A 154 16.74 17.64 25.61
CA ALA A 154 16.02 18.88 25.33
C ALA A 154 14.49 18.72 25.53
N ILE A 155 13.91 17.60 25.08
CA ILE A 155 12.49 17.27 25.30
C ILE A 155 12.18 17.17 26.79
N VAL A 156 13.02 16.48 27.57
CA VAL A 156 12.82 16.33 29.03
C VAL A 156 12.86 17.69 29.72
N GLN A 157 13.80 18.56 29.36
CA GLN A 157 13.89 19.92 29.90
C GLN A 157 12.68 20.78 29.52
N ALA A 158 12.23 20.70 28.26
CA ALA A 158 11.01 21.38 27.83
C ALA A 158 9.77 20.86 28.57
N TYR A 159 9.67 19.54 28.76
CA TYR A 159 8.58 18.91 29.51
C TYR A 159 8.52 19.37 30.97
N ASN A 160 9.66 19.64 31.61
CA ASN A 160 9.71 20.17 32.97
C ASN A 160 9.27 21.64 33.07
N LYS A 161 9.47 22.40 31.98
CA LYS A 161 8.98 23.77 31.84
C LYS A 161 7.49 23.88 31.59
N LEU A 162 6.78 22.78 31.35
CA LEU A 162 5.32 22.81 31.26
C LEU A 162 4.68 22.99 32.63
N LYS A 163 3.61 23.79 32.68
CA LYS A 163 2.62 23.78 33.77
C LYS A 163 1.95 22.41 33.83
N ALA A 164 1.28 22.10 34.94
CA ALA A 164 0.39 20.95 35.00
C ALA A 164 -0.62 21.02 33.83
N ASP A 165 -0.84 19.89 33.16
CA ASP A 165 -1.65 19.76 31.95
C ASP A 165 -1.18 20.55 30.71
N GLY A 166 -0.04 21.23 30.78
CA GLY A 166 0.57 21.91 29.63
C GLY A 166 0.96 20.93 28.53
N VAL A 167 1.11 21.41 27.31
CA VAL A 167 1.36 20.58 26.12
C VAL A 167 2.63 21.01 25.41
N LEU A 168 3.49 20.04 25.11
CA LEU A 168 4.67 20.21 24.26
C LEU A 168 4.39 19.56 22.90
N VAL A 169 4.60 20.30 21.82
CA VAL A 169 4.49 19.80 20.44
C VAL A 169 5.77 20.11 19.67
N ILE A 170 6.35 19.08 19.06
CA ILE A 170 7.60 19.13 18.32
C ILE A 170 7.38 18.41 17.00
N ASP A 171 7.84 18.99 15.89
CA ASP A 171 8.05 18.23 14.67
C ASP A 171 9.50 17.74 14.55
N ALA A 172 9.65 16.58 13.90
CA ALA A 172 10.88 15.95 13.45
C ALA A 172 12.08 15.97 14.44
N PHE A 173 12.40 14.79 14.99
CA PHE A 173 13.71 14.52 15.57
C PHE A 173 14.12 13.07 15.39
N THR A 174 15.42 12.79 15.46
CA THR A 174 15.95 11.44 15.21
C THR A 174 16.59 10.86 16.47
N LEU A 175 16.18 9.66 16.83
CA LEU A 175 16.80 8.86 17.88
C LEU A 175 17.82 7.91 17.26
N LYS A 176 19.05 8.41 17.04
CA LYS A 176 20.15 7.62 16.46
C LYS A 176 20.36 6.33 17.26
N GLY A 177 20.47 5.19 16.58
CA GLY A 177 20.61 3.87 17.22
C GLY A 177 19.28 3.18 17.60
N CYS A 178 18.13 3.85 17.43
CA CYS A 178 16.82 3.31 17.80
C CYS A 178 15.92 2.92 16.61
N ALA A 179 16.47 2.83 15.39
CA ALA A 179 15.72 2.39 14.21
C ALA A 179 15.13 0.97 14.43
N GLY A 180 13.87 0.78 14.03
CA GLY A 180 13.12 -0.47 14.24
C GLY A 180 12.57 -0.65 15.66
N ARG A 181 12.73 0.33 16.55
CA ARG A 181 12.43 0.24 18.00
C ARG A 181 11.69 1.47 18.54
N LEU A 182 11.28 2.42 17.69
CA LEU A 182 10.59 3.64 18.15
C LEU A 182 9.25 3.33 18.81
N GLN A 183 8.50 2.37 18.26
CA GLN A 183 7.20 1.98 18.82
C GLN A 183 7.31 1.41 20.23
N ASP A 184 8.36 0.63 20.51
CA ASP A 184 8.62 0.09 21.86
C ASP A 184 8.85 1.24 22.86
N ILE A 185 9.64 2.24 22.46
CA ILE A 185 9.94 3.42 23.29
C ILE A 185 8.66 4.19 23.63
N VAL A 186 7.85 4.52 22.63
CA VAL A 186 6.59 5.26 22.82
C VAL A 186 5.60 4.45 23.67
N THR A 187 5.49 3.15 23.41
CA THR A 187 4.63 2.25 24.19
C THR A 187 5.05 2.19 25.65
N HIS A 188 6.36 2.15 25.92
CA HIS A 188 6.88 2.20 27.29
C HIS A 188 6.51 3.51 27.98
N LEU A 189 6.74 4.65 27.33
CA LEU A 189 6.38 5.95 27.90
C LEU A 189 4.87 6.06 28.21
N ARG A 190 4.01 5.55 27.33
CA ARG A 190 2.56 5.50 27.59
C ARG A 190 2.20 4.61 28.78
N LYS A 191 2.87 3.47 28.95
CA LYS A 191 2.69 2.57 30.11
C LYS A 191 3.11 3.20 31.43
N GLU A 192 4.14 4.05 31.43
CA GLU A 192 4.56 4.84 32.60
C GLU A 192 3.55 5.96 32.95
N GLY A 193 2.50 6.14 32.13
CA GLY A 193 1.39 7.05 32.39
C GLY A 193 1.51 8.40 31.67
N HIS A 194 2.38 8.50 30.65
CA HIS A 194 2.44 9.69 29.82
C HIS A 194 1.36 9.69 28.72
N CYS A 195 0.78 10.86 28.48
CA CYS A 195 -0.20 11.09 27.44
C CYS A 195 0.51 11.63 26.19
N ILE A 196 0.75 10.77 25.19
CA ILE A 196 1.61 11.04 24.03
C ILE A 196 0.90 10.72 22.72
N ALA A 197 0.90 11.67 21.80
CA ALA A 197 0.58 11.47 20.39
C ALA A 197 1.86 11.55 19.53
N VAL A 198 2.01 10.65 18.55
CA VAL A 198 3.21 10.60 17.69
C VAL A 198 2.90 10.30 16.21
N SER A 199 3.82 10.69 15.33
CA SER A 199 4.01 10.11 14.00
C SER A 199 5.44 9.57 13.92
N LEU A 200 5.61 8.31 13.49
CA LEU A 200 6.88 7.60 13.54
C LEU A 200 7.36 7.18 12.15
N ASN A 201 8.66 7.34 11.93
CA ASN A 201 9.39 6.76 10.81
C ASN A 201 10.43 5.78 11.34
N ASP A 202 9.95 4.57 11.65
CA ASP A 202 10.77 3.55 12.32
C ASP A 202 11.94 3.04 11.46
N GLN A 203 11.89 3.24 10.14
CA GLN A 203 12.99 2.90 9.22
C GLN A 203 14.21 3.79 9.42
N SER A 204 14.00 5.09 9.60
CA SER A 204 15.08 6.07 9.81
C SER A 204 15.41 6.30 11.28
N GLY A 205 14.56 5.82 12.20
CA GLY A 205 14.64 6.17 13.62
C GLY A 205 14.18 7.60 13.91
N ALA A 206 13.45 8.22 12.98
CA ALA A 206 12.89 9.56 13.15
C ALA A 206 11.47 9.50 13.74
N ILE A 207 11.21 10.40 14.68
CA ILE A 207 9.86 10.74 15.15
C ILE A 207 9.48 12.02 14.42
N GLU A 208 8.55 11.90 13.47
CA GLU A 208 8.16 12.99 12.58
C GLU A 208 7.26 14.01 13.29
N GLN A 209 6.44 13.55 14.23
CA GLN A 209 5.66 14.39 15.13
C GLN A 209 5.65 13.82 16.54
N PHE A 210 5.73 14.70 17.53
CA PHE A 210 5.67 14.32 18.94
C PHE A 210 4.89 15.37 19.73
N CYS A 211 3.77 14.97 20.31
CA CYS A 211 2.99 15.76 21.23
C CYS A 211 2.86 15.03 22.55
N ILE A 212 3.14 15.73 23.66
CA ILE A 212 3.02 15.19 25.00
C ILE A 212 2.35 16.18 25.94
N LYS A 213 1.44 15.66 26.78
CA LYS A 213 0.84 16.42 27.88
C LYS A 213 1.66 16.25 29.15
N LYS A 214 1.88 17.33 29.89
CA LYS A 214 2.45 17.29 31.24
C LYS A 214 1.51 16.55 32.18
N THR A 215 2.01 15.48 32.76
CA THR A 215 1.35 14.71 33.82
C THR A 215 2.12 14.93 35.12
N ASN A 216 1.66 14.32 36.21
CA ASN A 216 2.38 14.31 37.48
C ASN A 216 3.61 13.38 37.49
N LYS A 217 3.91 12.70 36.37
CA LYS A 217 5.05 11.79 36.23
C LYS A 217 6.26 12.52 35.67
N THR A 218 7.44 12.13 36.12
CA THR A 218 8.70 12.57 35.50
C THR A 218 8.84 11.88 34.14
N LEU A 219 9.19 12.64 33.10
CA LEU A 219 9.45 12.07 31.78
C LEU A 219 10.86 11.49 31.73
N GLU A 220 10.96 10.17 31.57
CA GLU A 220 12.22 9.48 31.38
C GLU A 220 12.14 8.54 30.19
N PHE A 221 12.97 8.80 29.18
CA PHE A 221 13.08 7.90 28.04
C PHE A 221 13.80 6.61 28.45
N PRO A 222 13.37 5.43 27.95
CA PRO A 222 14.01 4.14 28.19
C PRO A 222 15.29 3.98 27.36
N LEU A 223 16.16 4.98 27.43
CA LEU A 223 17.37 5.14 26.62
C LEU A 223 18.57 5.41 27.51
N GLU A 224 19.73 4.94 27.05
CA GLU A 224 21.03 5.21 27.63
C GLU A 224 21.94 5.79 26.54
N TYR A 225 22.91 6.61 26.93
CA TYR A 225 23.93 7.08 25.99
C TYR A 225 24.89 5.94 25.67
N ASP A 226 25.24 5.79 24.39
CA ASP A 226 26.40 4.98 24.02
C ASP A 226 27.68 5.72 24.47
N GLU A 227 28.56 5.04 25.20
CA GLU A 227 29.78 5.66 25.72
C GLU A 227 30.81 6.00 24.62
N LYS A 228 30.65 5.45 23.42
CA LYS A 228 31.62 5.54 22.31
C LYS A 228 31.09 6.26 21.08
N GLU A 229 29.78 6.20 20.84
CA GLU A 229 29.15 6.74 19.64
C GLU A 229 28.06 7.77 19.99
N LEU A 230 27.80 8.71 19.07
CA LEU A 230 26.70 9.68 19.19
C LEU A 230 25.35 9.03 18.85
N ARG A 231 24.95 8.05 19.66
CA ARG A 231 23.69 7.32 19.54
C ARG A 231 23.14 6.91 20.91
N TYR A 232 21.91 6.42 20.89
CA TYR A 232 21.24 5.86 22.06
C TYR A 232 21.29 4.34 22.03
N LEU A 233 21.43 3.75 23.21
CA LEU A 233 21.20 2.34 23.49
C LEU A 233 19.84 2.19 24.18
N LEU A 234 19.12 1.14 23.85
CA LEU A 234 17.82 0.87 24.48
C LEU A 234 18.06 0.29 25.87
N SER A 235 17.31 0.79 26.85
CA SER A 235 17.38 0.26 28.21
C SER A 235 17.07 -1.24 28.21
N PRO A 236 17.79 -2.06 29.00
CA PRO A 236 17.47 -3.47 29.18
C PRO A 236 16.05 -3.72 29.73
N LYS A 237 15.44 -2.70 30.38
CA LYS A 237 14.07 -2.75 30.88
C LYS A 237 13.02 -2.60 29.77
N LEU A 238 13.42 -2.20 28.56
CA LEU A 238 12.52 -2.02 27.43
C LEU A 238 12.12 -3.40 26.87
N ALA A 239 10.95 -3.88 27.28
CA ALA A 239 10.37 -5.10 26.71
C ALA A 239 10.12 -4.90 25.21
N LYS A 240 10.74 -5.75 24.39
CA LYS A 240 10.48 -5.79 22.95
C LYS A 240 9.04 -6.25 22.70
N ASP A 241 8.33 -5.61 21.77
CA ASP A 241 7.08 -6.18 21.27
C ASP A 241 7.37 -7.51 20.55
N THR A 242 7.00 -8.61 21.20
CA THR A 242 7.17 -9.98 20.69
C THR A 242 5.92 -10.51 19.98
N ARG A 243 4.87 -9.69 19.88
CA ARG A 243 3.63 -10.07 19.20
C ARG A 243 3.91 -10.42 17.74
N SER A 244 3.41 -11.57 17.34
CA SER A 244 3.31 -12.01 15.96
C SER A 244 2.45 -11.03 15.13
N ASN A 245 2.60 -11.07 13.80
CA ASN A 245 1.74 -10.29 12.91
C ASN A 245 0.24 -10.59 13.11
N LEU A 246 -0.10 -11.81 13.53
CA LEU A 246 -1.48 -12.19 13.81
C LEU A 246 -2.01 -11.49 15.06
N GLU A 247 -1.22 -11.46 16.13
CA GLU A 247 -1.57 -10.76 17.37
C GLU A 247 -1.69 -9.24 17.14
N LYS A 248 -0.87 -8.68 16.25
CA LYS A 248 -1.00 -7.28 15.81
C LYS A 248 -2.31 -7.04 15.04
N ILE A 249 -2.67 -7.93 14.12
CA ILE A 249 -3.95 -7.86 13.39
C ILE A 249 -5.15 -8.02 14.33
N ALA A 250 -5.07 -8.92 15.31
CA ALA A 250 -6.12 -9.10 16.33
C ALA A 250 -6.26 -7.85 17.22
N THR A 251 -5.14 -7.21 17.56
CA THR A 251 -5.14 -5.92 18.28
C THR A 251 -5.80 -4.84 17.42
N ALA A 252 -5.38 -4.71 16.15
CA ALA A 252 -5.95 -3.77 15.19
C ALA A 252 -7.46 -3.96 15.00
N ARG A 253 -7.96 -5.21 14.96
CA ARG A 253 -9.40 -5.51 14.93
C ARG A 253 -10.14 -4.86 16.09
N THR A 254 -9.60 -4.97 17.30
CA THR A 254 -10.21 -4.42 18.52
C THR A 254 -10.24 -2.89 18.49
N LEU A 255 -9.20 -2.26 17.94
CA LEU A 255 -9.16 -0.81 17.75
C LEU A 255 -10.18 -0.32 16.71
N LEU A 256 -10.28 -1.03 15.59
CA LEU A 256 -11.27 -0.77 14.54
C LEU A 256 -12.70 -1.00 15.02
N ASP A 257 -12.90 -1.95 15.93
CA ASP A 257 -14.20 -2.23 16.56
C ASP A 257 -14.74 -0.99 17.27
N ASN A 258 -13.89 -0.35 18.09
CA ASN A 258 -14.24 0.89 18.78
C ASN A 258 -14.50 2.03 17.79
N LEU A 259 -13.66 2.16 16.76
CA LEU A 259 -13.81 3.19 15.75
C LEU A 259 -15.15 3.09 15.00
N LEU A 260 -15.57 1.87 14.63
CA LEU A 260 -16.87 1.64 14.01
C LEU A 260 -18.04 2.07 14.91
N GLU A 261 -17.92 1.95 16.24
CA GLU A 261 -18.95 2.45 17.17
C GLU A 261 -19.03 3.97 17.13
N TYR A 262 -17.90 4.64 17.32
CA TYR A 262 -17.83 6.10 17.34
C TYR A 262 -18.26 6.74 16.02
N SER A 263 -18.03 6.05 14.90
CA SER A 263 -18.42 6.51 13.56
C SER A 263 -19.85 6.15 13.15
N GLY A 264 -20.67 5.55 14.04
CA GLY A 264 -22.05 5.16 13.72
C GLY A 264 -22.16 4.00 12.72
N LEU A 265 -21.09 3.20 12.58
CA LEU A 265 -20.97 2.08 11.65
C LEU A 265 -21.11 0.71 12.35
N ALA A 266 -21.65 0.67 13.56
CA ALA A 266 -21.74 -0.54 14.37
C ALA A 266 -22.43 -1.72 13.65
N LEU A 267 -23.40 -1.45 12.78
CA LEU A 267 -24.09 -2.48 11.99
C LEU A 267 -23.16 -3.26 11.03
N TYR A 268 -22.03 -2.67 10.62
CA TYR A 268 -21.07 -3.34 9.74
C TYR A 268 -20.19 -4.35 10.49
N LYS A 269 -20.28 -4.40 11.81
CA LYS A 269 -19.63 -5.43 12.64
C LYS A 269 -20.21 -6.82 12.41
N GLU A 270 -21.44 -6.92 11.90
CA GLU A 270 -22.14 -8.18 11.68
C GLU A 270 -21.55 -8.99 10.51
N PHE A 271 -20.88 -8.33 9.56
CA PHE A 271 -20.25 -9.00 8.43
C PHE A 271 -19.08 -9.90 8.91
N ASN A 272 -19.06 -11.13 8.42
CA ASN A 272 -18.02 -12.13 8.71
C ASN A 272 -17.11 -12.39 7.51
N SER A 273 -17.44 -11.85 6.34
CA SER A 273 -16.60 -11.98 5.16
C SER A 273 -16.56 -10.71 4.32
N LEU A 274 -15.41 -10.45 3.70
CA LEU A 274 -15.22 -9.32 2.81
C LEU A 274 -16.20 -9.37 1.63
N GLU A 275 -16.47 -10.57 1.11
CA GLU A 275 -17.40 -10.76 0.01
C GLU A 275 -18.83 -10.31 0.36
N THR A 276 -19.32 -10.68 1.54
CA THR A 276 -20.67 -10.29 1.99
C THR A 276 -20.76 -8.79 2.27
N LEU A 277 -19.70 -8.19 2.83
CA LEU A 277 -19.62 -6.74 3.01
C LEU A 277 -19.72 -5.99 1.67
N LEU A 278 -18.90 -6.39 0.67
CA LEU A 278 -18.84 -5.70 -0.62
C LEU A 278 -20.12 -5.87 -1.45
N LYS A 279 -20.88 -6.94 -1.23
CA LYS A 279 -22.21 -7.17 -1.85
C LYS A 279 -23.34 -6.39 -1.14
N SER A 280 -23.09 -5.78 0.02
CA SER A 280 -24.11 -5.07 0.78
C SER A 280 -24.51 -3.75 0.09
N PRO A 281 -25.80 -3.54 -0.24
CA PRO A 281 -26.27 -2.28 -0.83
C PRO A 281 -26.09 -1.07 0.09
N ASN A 282 -26.09 -1.29 1.42
CA ASN A 282 -25.93 -0.21 2.39
C ASN A 282 -24.48 0.24 2.51
N TYR A 283 -23.53 -0.70 2.37
CA TYR A 283 -22.09 -0.38 2.33
C TYR A 283 -21.76 0.58 1.18
N LEU A 284 -22.42 0.43 0.03
CA LEU A 284 -22.22 1.29 -1.14
C LEU A 284 -22.62 2.76 -0.92
N LYS A 285 -23.43 3.04 0.11
CA LYS A 285 -23.89 4.40 0.45
C LYS A 285 -22.94 5.12 1.41
N LEU A 286 -21.97 4.42 1.98
CA LEU A 286 -20.98 4.98 2.89
C LEU A 286 -19.97 5.88 2.16
N THR A 287 -19.35 6.82 2.89
CA THR A 287 -18.19 7.55 2.37
C THR A 287 -17.01 6.60 2.15
N HIS A 288 -16.07 6.99 1.29
CA HIS A 288 -14.87 6.17 1.01
C HIS A 288 -14.08 5.80 2.27
N GLU A 289 -13.97 6.73 3.23
CA GLU A 289 -13.34 6.49 4.51
C GLU A 289 -14.09 5.43 5.33
N GLN A 290 -15.41 5.57 5.45
CA GLN A 290 -16.24 4.62 6.18
C GLN A 290 -16.20 3.23 5.54
N GLN A 291 -16.14 3.16 4.21
CA GLN A 291 -15.96 1.93 3.44
C GLN A 291 -14.64 1.23 3.79
N GLU A 292 -13.54 2.00 3.81
CA GLU A 292 -12.23 1.48 4.16
C GLU A 292 -12.19 0.90 5.58
N TYR A 293 -12.73 1.61 6.58
CA TYR A 293 -12.80 1.11 7.94
C TYR A 293 -13.57 -0.21 8.06
N CYS A 294 -14.67 -0.34 7.32
CA CYS A 294 -15.43 -1.58 7.25
C CYS A 294 -14.60 -2.72 6.61
N ILE A 295 -13.88 -2.46 5.51
CA ILE A 295 -13.00 -3.46 4.88
C ILE A 295 -11.90 -3.91 5.85
N LEU A 296 -11.19 -2.96 6.47
CA LEU A 296 -10.10 -3.26 7.39
C LEU A 296 -10.60 -4.10 8.57
N TYR A 297 -11.76 -3.74 9.14
CA TYR A 297 -12.36 -4.49 10.23
C TYR A 297 -12.74 -5.91 9.84
N VAL A 298 -13.47 -6.07 8.72
CA VAL A 298 -13.94 -7.40 8.28
C VAL A 298 -12.77 -8.30 7.91
N VAL A 299 -11.73 -7.78 7.26
CA VAL A 299 -10.51 -8.56 6.96
C VAL A 299 -9.76 -8.93 8.23
N ALA A 300 -9.61 -8.00 9.18
CA ALA A 300 -8.98 -8.31 10.47
C ALA A 300 -9.79 -9.36 11.26
N LYS A 301 -11.13 -9.31 11.15
CA LYS A 301 -12.05 -10.29 11.72
C LYS A 301 -11.90 -11.66 11.08
N GLU A 302 -11.97 -11.77 9.75
CA GLU A 302 -11.74 -13.00 8.97
C GLU A 302 -10.45 -13.70 9.44
N LEU A 303 -9.34 -12.96 9.54
CA LEU A 303 -8.02 -13.49 9.90
C LEU A 303 -7.91 -13.90 11.37
N SER A 304 -8.62 -13.20 12.25
CA SER A 304 -8.60 -13.49 13.69
C SER A 304 -9.45 -14.72 14.04
N THR A 305 -10.46 -15.05 13.22
CA THR A 305 -11.31 -16.25 13.38
C THR A 305 -10.63 -17.55 12.95
N ASP A 306 -9.64 -17.52 12.05
CA ASP A 306 -8.90 -18.70 11.57
C ASP A 306 -7.92 -19.31 12.60
N MET A 307 -7.92 -18.79 13.84
CA MET A 307 -7.15 -19.30 14.99
C MET A 307 -7.49 -20.75 15.40
N SER A 308 -8.63 -21.31 14.97
CA SER A 308 -9.07 -22.66 15.36
C SER A 308 -8.68 -23.78 14.41
N HIS A 309 -8.19 -23.50 13.20
CA HIS A 309 -7.89 -24.54 12.19
C HIS A 309 -6.55 -24.30 11.47
N ALA A 310 -5.44 -24.43 12.20
CA ALA A 310 -4.11 -24.40 11.61
C ALA A 310 -3.82 -25.68 10.78
N HIS A 311 -4.20 -25.69 9.51
CA HIS A 311 -3.66 -26.65 8.55
C HIS A 311 -2.17 -26.32 8.27
N LYS A 312 -1.27 -27.21 8.69
CA LYS A 312 0.14 -27.20 8.30
C LYS A 312 0.24 -27.35 6.78
N SER A 313 0.63 -26.30 6.06
CA SER A 313 0.97 -26.40 4.63
C SER A 313 2.32 -27.11 4.47
N GLN A 314 2.35 -28.20 3.70
CA GLN A 314 3.60 -28.85 3.27
C GLN A 314 4.33 -27.98 2.23
N LEU A 315 5.65 -27.84 2.35
CA LEU A 315 6.49 -27.27 1.29
C LEU A 315 6.46 -28.21 0.07
N GLY A 316 6.11 -27.69 -1.11
CA GLY A 316 6.23 -28.42 -2.38
C GLY A 316 4.96 -28.53 -3.23
N ALA A 317 3.78 -28.10 -2.74
CA ALA A 317 2.56 -28.09 -3.54
C ALA A 317 2.53 -26.93 -4.56
N THR A 318 2.02 -27.18 -5.76
CA THR A 318 1.70 -26.15 -6.76
C THR A 318 0.80 -25.08 -6.14
N SER A 319 1.25 -23.83 -6.23
CA SER A 319 0.61 -22.69 -5.53
C SER A 319 -0.81 -22.43 -6.04
N THR A 320 -1.82 -22.85 -5.28
CA THR A 320 -3.23 -22.39 -5.38
C THR A 320 -3.48 -21.12 -4.54
N LEU A 321 -2.43 -20.32 -4.31
CA LEU A 321 -2.41 -19.16 -3.41
C LEU A 321 -3.59 -18.20 -3.62
N PHE A 322 -4.03 -18.02 -4.86
CA PHE A 322 -5.16 -17.13 -5.22
C PHE A 322 -6.50 -17.86 -5.47
N ALA A 323 -6.48 -19.19 -5.60
CA ALA A 323 -7.67 -19.99 -5.96
C ALA A 323 -8.47 -20.47 -4.75
N SER A 324 -7.86 -20.45 -3.56
CA SER A 324 -8.51 -20.85 -2.30
C SER A 324 -9.38 -19.73 -1.72
N HIS A 325 -10.60 -20.07 -1.30
CA HIS A 325 -11.49 -19.17 -0.54
C HIS A 325 -11.04 -18.92 0.90
N PHE A 326 -10.19 -19.80 1.46
CA PHE A 326 -9.62 -19.66 2.81
C PHE A 326 -8.30 -18.87 2.82
N ILE A 327 -8.20 -17.89 3.73
CA ILE A 327 -7.07 -16.96 3.86
C ILE A 327 -6.25 -17.34 5.09
N SER A 328 -5.09 -17.97 4.91
CA SER A 328 -4.14 -18.06 6.01
C SER A 328 -3.19 -16.87 6.00
N LEU A 329 -2.84 -16.35 7.17
CA LEU A 329 -1.77 -15.37 7.33
C LEU A 329 -0.47 -15.84 6.64
N GLN A 330 -0.20 -17.14 6.64
CA GLN A 330 0.93 -17.75 5.94
C GLN A 330 0.87 -17.51 4.41
N LYS A 331 -0.30 -17.63 3.78
CA LYS A 331 -0.49 -17.31 2.35
C LYS A 331 -0.25 -15.83 2.07
N ILE A 332 -0.74 -14.94 2.93
CA ILE A 332 -0.51 -13.49 2.82
C ILE A 332 0.98 -13.14 2.97
N LEU A 333 1.67 -13.73 3.94
CA LEU A 333 3.11 -13.51 4.15
C LEU A 333 3.93 -14.06 2.98
N ASN A 334 3.57 -15.23 2.45
CA ASN A 334 4.18 -15.79 1.24
C ASN A 334 3.95 -14.87 0.03
N LEU A 335 2.75 -14.32 -0.12
CA LEU A 335 2.42 -13.39 -1.20
C LEU A 335 3.16 -12.06 -1.06
N LYS A 336 3.24 -11.49 0.15
CA LYS A 336 4.06 -10.30 0.46
C LYS A 336 5.53 -10.53 0.11
N ARG A 337 6.09 -11.70 0.44
CA ARG A 337 7.47 -12.08 0.11
C ARG A 337 7.67 -12.19 -1.41
N LEU A 338 6.68 -12.74 -2.11
CA LEU A 338 6.70 -12.87 -3.57
C LEU A 338 6.63 -11.50 -4.26
N CYS A 339 5.79 -10.58 -3.77
CA CYS A 339 5.74 -9.20 -4.25
C CYS A 339 7.03 -8.42 -3.94
N TYR A 340 7.62 -8.60 -2.75
CA TYR A 340 8.87 -7.93 -2.38
C TYR A 340 10.04 -8.32 -3.30
N ASN A 341 10.12 -9.60 -3.67
CA ASN A 341 11.12 -10.10 -4.61
C ASN A 341 10.92 -9.60 -6.06
N LYS A 342 9.83 -8.87 -6.32
CA LYS A 342 9.43 -8.36 -7.64
C LYS A 342 9.31 -6.85 -7.66
N ALA A 343 10.10 -6.18 -6.80
CA ALA A 343 10.33 -4.73 -6.79
C ALA A 343 9.12 -3.89 -7.22
N ARG A 344 9.23 -3.20 -8.37
CA ARG A 344 8.27 -2.23 -8.90
C ARG A 344 6.92 -2.88 -9.25
N GLU A 345 6.89 -4.11 -9.76
CA GLU A 345 5.64 -4.82 -10.02
C GLU A 345 4.91 -5.20 -8.73
N GLY A 346 5.66 -5.62 -7.70
CA GLY A 346 5.11 -5.90 -6.38
C GLY A 346 4.52 -4.66 -5.70
N GLU A 347 5.13 -3.50 -5.87
CA GLU A 347 4.59 -2.23 -5.40
C GLU A 347 3.29 -1.84 -6.11
N ARG A 348 3.19 -2.07 -7.43
CA ARG A 348 1.99 -1.80 -8.22
C ARG A 348 0.82 -2.70 -7.83
N ILE A 349 1.04 -4.00 -7.62
CA ILE A 349 0.02 -4.93 -7.06
C ILE A 349 -0.50 -4.41 -5.73
N LEU A 350 0.43 -4.02 -4.85
CA LEU A 350 0.11 -3.59 -3.50
C LEU A 350 -0.49 -2.18 -3.45
N ALA A 351 -0.38 -1.41 -4.54
CA ALA A 351 -1.01 -0.10 -4.76
C ALA A 351 -2.32 -0.21 -5.58
N GLY A 352 -2.77 -1.42 -5.93
CA GLY A 352 -3.99 -1.64 -6.72
C GLY A 352 -3.87 -1.26 -8.19
N ASP A 353 -2.66 -0.97 -8.65
CA ASP A 353 -2.37 -0.79 -10.06
C ASP A 353 -2.15 -2.16 -10.69
N LEU A 354 -3.25 -2.75 -11.17
CA LEU A 354 -3.24 -4.04 -11.88
C LEU A 354 -2.78 -3.90 -13.34
N HIS A 355 -2.56 -2.68 -13.86
CA HIS A 355 -2.07 -2.52 -15.22
C HIS A 355 -0.64 -3.03 -15.32
N GLY A 356 -0.41 -4.13 -16.02
CA GLY A 356 0.96 -4.55 -16.39
C GLY A 356 1.81 -5.06 -15.21
N VAL A 357 1.19 -5.65 -14.19
CA VAL A 357 1.94 -6.48 -13.24
C VAL A 357 2.17 -7.86 -13.87
N GLY A 358 3.44 -8.17 -14.13
CA GLY A 358 3.88 -9.50 -14.58
C GLY A 358 4.90 -10.09 -13.62
N VAL A 359 4.60 -11.26 -13.07
CA VAL A 359 5.61 -12.18 -12.55
C VAL A 359 5.38 -13.48 -13.28
N SER A 360 6.11 -13.73 -14.37
CA SER A 360 6.15 -15.03 -15.05
C SER A 360 4.74 -15.56 -15.43
N ASN A 361 4.27 -15.23 -16.64
CA ASN A 361 3.12 -15.82 -17.33
C ASN A 361 1.68 -15.47 -16.88
N ILE A 362 1.43 -14.39 -16.12
CA ILE A 362 0.05 -13.90 -15.91
C ILE A 362 0.01 -12.40 -16.15
N LEU A 363 -0.56 -12.00 -17.29
CA LEU A 363 -1.10 -10.66 -17.49
C LEU A 363 -2.45 -10.62 -16.78
N ILE A 364 -2.53 -9.93 -15.65
CA ILE A 364 -3.83 -9.63 -15.02
C ILE A 364 -4.46 -8.50 -15.85
N ASN A 365 -5.18 -8.87 -16.91
CA ASN A 365 -6.07 -7.92 -17.56
C ASN A 365 -7.21 -7.61 -16.58
N ASN A 366 -7.47 -6.32 -16.36
CA ASN A 366 -8.34 -5.81 -15.30
C ASN A 366 -9.76 -6.41 -15.40
N ASP A 367 -10.20 -6.72 -16.62
CA ASP A 367 -11.59 -7.09 -16.93
C ASP A 367 -11.92 -8.57 -16.69
N ASN A 368 -10.92 -9.46 -16.56
CA ASN A 368 -11.12 -10.93 -16.44
C ASN A 368 -10.54 -11.57 -15.18
N THR A 369 -10.17 -10.76 -14.18
CA THR A 369 -9.65 -11.29 -12.92
C THR A 369 -10.76 -11.98 -12.12
N PRO A 370 -10.66 -13.29 -11.79
CA PRO A 370 -11.69 -13.97 -11.01
C PRO A 370 -11.96 -13.27 -9.68
N LEU A 371 -13.23 -13.26 -9.23
CA LEU A 371 -13.66 -12.60 -8.00
C LEU A 371 -12.79 -13.01 -6.79
N THR A 372 -12.45 -14.30 -6.69
CA THR A 372 -11.57 -14.83 -5.63
C THR A 372 -10.20 -14.17 -5.62
N ILE A 373 -9.61 -13.88 -6.79
CA ILE A 373 -8.32 -13.19 -6.90
C ILE A 373 -8.47 -11.73 -6.49
N ARG A 374 -9.53 -11.04 -6.93
CA ARG A 374 -9.81 -9.64 -6.56
C ARG A 374 -10.00 -9.49 -5.05
N LEU A 375 -10.80 -10.36 -4.43
CA LEU A 375 -11.01 -10.35 -2.98
C LEU A 375 -9.70 -10.61 -2.21
N ASN A 376 -8.88 -11.55 -2.67
CA ASN A 376 -7.59 -11.85 -2.03
C ASN A 376 -6.57 -10.71 -2.15
N LEU A 377 -6.63 -9.91 -3.23
CA LEU A 377 -5.83 -8.68 -3.37
C LEU A 377 -6.29 -7.59 -2.39
N ILE A 378 -7.61 -7.39 -2.24
CA ILE A 378 -8.16 -6.46 -1.23
C ILE A 378 -7.70 -6.89 0.18
N ARG A 379 -7.78 -8.19 0.49
CA ARG A 379 -7.30 -8.74 1.77
C ARG A 379 -5.82 -8.52 1.97
N LEU A 380 -4.99 -8.75 0.95
CA LEU A 380 -3.55 -8.50 1.01
C LEU A 380 -3.25 -7.02 1.29
N ALA A 381 -3.94 -6.12 0.59
CA ALA A 381 -3.75 -4.69 0.76
C ALA A 381 -4.25 -4.22 2.13
N ALA A 382 -5.42 -4.69 2.57
CA ALA A 382 -5.94 -4.47 3.91
C ALA A 382 -4.98 -5.02 4.98
N CYS A 383 -4.39 -6.21 4.82
CA CYS A 383 -3.39 -6.74 5.76
C CYS A 383 -2.12 -5.90 5.79
N ARG A 384 -1.61 -5.49 4.62
CA ARG A 384 -0.45 -4.61 4.53
C ARG A 384 -0.76 -3.29 5.21
N LYS A 385 -1.97 -2.74 5.00
CA LYS A 385 -2.42 -1.52 5.64
C LYS A 385 -2.59 -1.74 7.16
N LEU A 386 -3.25 -2.78 7.66
CA LEU A 386 -3.31 -3.15 9.09
C LEU A 386 -1.93 -3.31 9.75
N LEU A 387 -0.94 -3.85 9.02
CA LEU A 387 0.43 -4.07 9.51
C LEU A 387 1.36 -2.87 9.32
N ARG A 388 0.97 -1.87 8.51
CA ARG A 388 1.75 -0.64 8.24
C ARG A 388 1.15 0.59 8.89
N MET A 389 -0.17 0.66 8.90
CA MET A 389 -0.91 1.62 9.69
C MET A 389 -0.45 1.39 11.10
N ASP A 390 0.01 2.48 11.68
CA ASP A 390 0.20 2.54 13.09
C ASP A 390 -1.17 2.72 13.74
N LEU A 391 -2.08 1.75 13.56
CA LEU A 391 -3.45 1.79 14.11
C LEU A 391 -3.39 1.96 15.63
N GLU A 392 -2.35 1.41 16.25
CA GLU A 392 -2.02 1.62 17.65
C GLU A 392 -1.76 3.10 17.93
N ASN A 393 -0.85 3.75 17.21
CA ASN A 393 -0.64 5.19 17.39
C ASN A 393 -1.84 6.01 16.94
N PHE A 394 -2.60 5.64 15.91
CA PHE A 394 -3.81 6.35 15.51
C PHE A 394 -4.83 6.38 16.67
N ALA A 395 -5.12 5.21 17.25
CA ALA A 395 -6.06 5.11 18.37
C ALA A 395 -5.52 5.78 19.64
N GLU A 396 -4.24 5.57 19.96
CA GLU A 396 -3.61 6.21 21.13
C GLU A 396 -3.42 7.72 20.95
N ASN A 397 -3.22 8.21 19.73
CA ASN A 397 -3.18 9.64 19.42
C ASN A 397 -4.56 10.26 19.65
N ALA A 398 -5.63 9.65 19.12
CA ALA A 398 -7.01 10.14 19.34
C ALA A 398 -7.36 10.20 20.84
N LYS A 399 -6.98 9.16 21.59
CA LYS A 399 -7.11 9.11 23.05
C LYS A 399 -6.26 10.18 23.74
N ALA A 400 -5.02 10.36 23.32
CA ALA A 400 -4.12 11.38 23.87
C ALA A 400 -4.67 12.79 23.63
N PHE A 401 -5.11 13.12 22.41
CA PHE A 401 -5.73 14.41 22.09
C PHE A 401 -7.00 14.65 22.93
N THR A 402 -7.82 13.62 23.10
CA THR A 402 -9.01 13.69 23.98
C THR A 402 -8.61 14.00 25.43
N GLN A 403 -7.57 13.34 25.97
CA GLN A 403 -7.05 13.58 27.32
C GLN A 403 -6.37 14.95 27.48
N MET A 404 -5.80 15.48 26.39
CA MET A 404 -5.28 16.85 26.31
C MET A 404 -6.38 17.90 26.21
N GLY A 405 -7.61 17.51 25.86
CA GLY A 405 -8.70 18.44 25.56
C GLY A 405 -8.48 19.21 24.25
N ILE A 406 -7.77 18.61 23.29
CA ILE A 406 -7.45 19.19 21.98
C ILE A 406 -8.33 18.52 20.92
N GLN A 407 -8.89 19.32 20.01
CA GLN A 407 -9.60 18.82 18.83
C GLN A 407 -8.78 19.12 17.57
N PRO A 408 -7.97 18.16 17.09
CA PRO A 408 -7.23 18.35 15.85
C PRO A 408 -8.20 18.38 14.65
N SER A 409 -7.81 19.11 13.61
CA SER A 409 -8.50 19.11 12.31
C SER A 409 -8.11 17.86 11.51
N LYS A 410 -8.85 17.58 10.43
CA LYS A 410 -8.55 16.47 9.53
C LYS A 410 -8.35 17.00 8.11
N VAL A 411 -7.25 16.60 7.47
CA VAL A 411 -6.89 16.94 6.10
C VAL A 411 -7.25 15.76 5.19
N ASP A 412 -8.12 15.99 4.22
CA ASP A 412 -8.66 14.93 3.35
C ASP A 412 -7.63 14.28 2.40
N SER A 413 -6.42 14.85 2.27
CA SER A 413 -5.41 14.45 1.28
C SER A 413 -4.70 13.11 1.54
N TYR A 414 -4.81 12.55 2.75
CA TYR A 414 -4.17 11.27 3.12
C TYR A 414 -5.01 10.03 2.78
N GLN A 415 -6.21 10.24 2.27
CA GLN A 415 -7.04 9.14 1.79
C GLN A 415 -6.34 8.53 0.57
N ASP A 416 -5.94 7.26 0.67
CA ASP A 416 -5.55 6.43 -0.47
C ASP A 416 -6.82 6.14 -1.29
N LEU A 417 -7.36 7.22 -1.87
CA LEU A 417 -8.60 7.33 -2.61
C LEU A 417 -8.63 6.38 -3.80
N SER A 418 -7.46 5.89 -4.24
CA SER A 418 -7.32 5.19 -5.51
C SER A 418 -7.50 3.68 -5.38
N LEU A 419 -7.10 3.06 -4.27
CA LEU A 419 -7.04 1.61 -4.19
C LEU A 419 -8.44 0.97 -4.09
N PHE A 420 -9.22 1.35 -3.06
CA PHE A 420 -10.51 0.71 -2.79
C PHE A 420 -11.61 1.19 -3.75
N SER A 421 -11.54 2.42 -4.24
CA SER A 421 -12.48 2.95 -5.25
C SER A 421 -12.29 2.26 -6.61
N LYS A 422 -11.06 2.09 -7.09
CA LYS A 422 -10.79 1.38 -8.35
C LYS A 422 -11.25 -0.07 -8.26
N ILE A 423 -10.91 -0.77 -7.18
CA ILE A 423 -11.32 -2.18 -7.01
C ILE A 423 -12.85 -2.29 -6.91
N ARG A 424 -13.53 -1.35 -6.27
CA ARG A 424 -15.00 -1.25 -6.26
C ARG A 424 -15.56 -1.09 -7.68
N ASP A 425 -15.06 -0.13 -8.44
CA ASP A 425 -15.56 0.15 -9.79
C ASP A 425 -15.37 -1.08 -10.70
N ILE A 426 -14.24 -1.80 -10.53
CA ILE A 426 -13.94 -3.07 -11.19
C ILE A 426 -14.91 -4.20 -10.77
N LEU A 427 -15.35 -4.24 -9.49
CA LEU A 427 -16.32 -5.23 -8.99
C LEU A 427 -17.76 -4.95 -9.44
N LEU A 428 -18.09 -3.69 -9.71
CA LEU A 428 -19.42 -3.24 -10.12
C LEU A 428 -19.60 -3.16 -11.64
N GLN A 429 -18.52 -3.23 -12.42
CA GLN A 429 -18.59 -3.29 -13.87
C GLN A 429 -19.36 -4.54 -14.31
N PRO A 430 -20.44 -4.39 -15.12
CA PRO A 430 -21.03 -5.52 -15.83
C PRO A 430 -19.93 -6.21 -16.63
N ARG A 431 -19.97 -7.55 -16.72
CA ARG A 431 -19.09 -8.29 -17.65
C ARG A 431 -19.37 -7.81 -19.07
N THR A 432 -18.65 -6.80 -19.53
CA THR A 432 -18.68 -6.37 -20.91
C THR A 432 -17.92 -7.41 -21.72
N ALA A 433 -18.67 -8.22 -22.45
CA ALA A 433 -18.11 -9.16 -23.40
C ALA A 433 -17.48 -8.42 -24.58
N GLN A 434 -16.14 -8.32 -24.61
CA GLN A 434 -15.22 -8.41 -25.78
C GLN A 434 -13.79 -7.91 -25.43
N PRO A 435 -12.71 -8.26 -26.17
CA PRO A 435 -12.48 -9.40 -27.06
C PRO A 435 -11.62 -10.50 -26.39
N MET A 436 -11.75 -11.75 -26.86
CA MET A 436 -10.93 -12.87 -26.40
C MET A 436 -9.44 -12.59 -26.56
N ASN A 437 -8.67 -12.81 -25.49
CA ASN A 437 -7.23 -13.03 -25.61
C ASN A 437 -6.99 -14.19 -26.57
N VAL A 438 -6.12 -13.98 -27.57
CA VAL A 438 -5.64 -15.07 -28.44
C VAL A 438 -4.88 -16.04 -27.55
N VAL A 439 -5.46 -17.22 -27.30
CA VAL A 439 -4.77 -18.33 -26.63
C VAL A 439 -3.77 -18.90 -27.64
N VAL A 440 -2.47 -18.78 -27.36
CA VAL A 440 -1.41 -19.37 -28.19
C VAL A 440 -1.38 -20.87 -27.96
N GLY A 441 -1.67 -21.65 -28.99
CA GLY A 441 -1.68 -23.10 -28.95
C GLY A 441 -0.26 -23.63 -29.03
N ARG A 442 0.04 -24.70 -28.28
CA ARG A 442 1.35 -25.36 -28.35
C ARG A 442 1.33 -26.43 -29.43
N LYS A 443 1.81 -26.08 -30.63
CA LYS A 443 2.08 -27.03 -31.72
C LYS A 443 3.49 -27.63 -31.65
N PHE A 444 4.48 -26.82 -31.31
CA PHE A 444 5.89 -27.21 -31.26
C PHE A 444 6.35 -27.39 -29.82
N THR A 445 7.10 -28.45 -29.56
CA THR A 445 7.61 -28.80 -28.23
C THR A 445 9.10 -29.14 -28.29
N GLU A 446 9.73 -29.31 -27.13
CA GLU A 446 11.14 -29.74 -27.04
C GLU A 446 11.38 -31.15 -27.61
N HIS A 447 10.32 -31.92 -27.87
CA HIS A 447 10.39 -33.24 -28.50
C HIS A 447 10.14 -33.20 -30.01
N SER A 448 9.80 -32.04 -30.59
CA SER A 448 9.59 -31.89 -32.03
C SER A 448 10.89 -32.12 -32.80
N GLN A 449 10.82 -32.85 -33.92
CA GLN A 449 12.01 -33.17 -34.70
C GLN A 449 12.45 -31.98 -35.56
N LEU A 450 13.76 -31.80 -35.76
CA LEU A 450 14.30 -30.67 -36.52
C LEU A 450 13.70 -30.53 -37.95
N PRO A 451 13.49 -31.61 -38.72
CA PRO A 451 12.82 -31.52 -40.03
C PRO A 451 11.41 -30.93 -39.94
N GLU A 452 10.64 -31.25 -38.89
CA GLU A 452 9.28 -30.75 -38.68
C GLU A 452 9.29 -29.25 -38.35
N LEU A 453 10.25 -28.82 -37.53
CA LEU A 453 10.42 -27.41 -37.15
C LEU A 453 10.87 -26.55 -38.33
N SER A 454 11.75 -27.09 -39.18
CA SER A 454 12.38 -26.34 -40.28
C SER A 454 11.39 -25.78 -41.31
N LEU A 455 10.23 -26.44 -41.46
CA LEU A 455 9.16 -26.00 -42.34
C LEU A 455 8.57 -24.63 -41.93
N TYR A 456 8.67 -24.28 -40.64
CA TYR A 456 8.06 -23.08 -40.06
C TYR A 456 9.07 -21.95 -39.80
N PHE A 457 10.35 -22.15 -40.13
CA PHE A 457 11.40 -21.18 -39.84
C PHE A 457 11.22 -19.88 -40.62
N ASN A 458 10.92 -19.95 -41.93
CA ASN A 458 10.70 -18.75 -42.74
C ASN A 458 9.47 -17.96 -42.28
N GLU A 459 8.39 -18.65 -41.93
CA GLU A 459 7.19 -18.02 -41.37
C GLU A 459 7.49 -17.34 -40.03
N THR A 460 8.22 -18.03 -39.15
CA THR A 460 8.62 -17.49 -37.85
C THR A 460 9.52 -16.27 -38.04
N LEU A 461 10.51 -16.31 -38.93
CA LEU A 461 11.40 -15.18 -39.23
C LEU A 461 10.62 -13.98 -39.78
N ASN A 462 9.68 -14.21 -40.71
CA ASN A 462 8.82 -13.15 -41.24
C ASN A 462 7.93 -12.52 -40.15
N PHE A 463 7.37 -13.36 -39.26
CA PHE A 463 6.60 -12.90 -38.11
C PHE A 463 7.45 -12.05 -37.16
N MET A 464 8.67 -12.47 -36.86
CA MET A 464 9.62 -11.77 -35.98
C MET A 464 10.13 -10.47 -36.58
N SER A 465 10.25 -10.39 -37.91
CA SER A 465 10.75 -9.20 -38.63
C SER A 465 9.64 -8.18 -38.96
N SER A 466 8.36 -8.52 -38.74
CA SER A 466 7.24 -7.58 -38.87
C SER A 466 7.35 -6.41 -37.89
N SER A 467 7.13 -5.18 -38.37
CA SER A 467 7.21 -3.96 -37.56
C SER A 467 6.26 -3.94 -36.37
N GLN A 468 5.16 -4.69 -36.42
CA GLN A 468 4.19 -4.79 -35.32
C GLN A 468 4.61 -5.77 -34.22
N ASN A 469 5.45 -6.75 -34.55
CA ASN A 469 5.81 -7.86 -33.65
C ASN A 469 7.27 -7.82 -33.18
N LYS A 470 8.15 -7.13 -33.92
CA LYS A 470 9.60 -7.13 -33.71
C LYS A 470 10.00 -6.73 -32.29
N ASP A 471 9.46 -5.63 -31.76
CA ASP A 471 9.78 -5.16 -30.41
C ASP A 471 9.32 -6.17 -29.34
N TYR A 472 8.12 -6.73 -29.52
CA TYR A 472 7.55 -7.73 -28.62
C TYR A 472 8.35 -9.04 -28.62
N VAL A 473 8.74 -9.53 -29.79
CA VAL A 473 9.57 -10.73 -29.96
C VAL A 473 10.97 -10.52 -29.39
N CYS A 474 11.60 -9.36 -29.65
CA CYS A 474 12.92 -9.05 -29.09
C CYS A 474 12.89 -9.03 -27.56
N HIS A 475 11.83 -8.48 -26.97
CA HIS A 475 11.60 -8.53 -25.53
C HIS A 475 11.43 -9.97 -25.02
N LEU A 476 10.64 -10.80 -25.73
CA LEU A 476 10.40 -12.20 -25.38
C LEU A 476 11.68 -13.05 -25.42
N LEU A 477 12.54 -12.80 -26.40
CA LEU A 477 13.83 -13.47 -26.57
C LEU A 477 14.97 -12.85 -25.75
N GLN A 478 14.71 -11.75 -25.03
CA GLN A 478 15.70 -10.98 -24.25
C GLN A 478 16.89 -10.51 -25.09
N ILE A 479 16.65 -10.16 -26.35
CA ILE A 479 17.65 -9.64 -27.28
C ILE A 479 17.38 -8.18 -27.60
N LYS A 480 18.46 -7.44 -27.87
CA LYS A 480 18.38 -6.03 -28.25
C LYS A 480 18.76 -5.91 -29.73
N LEU A 481 17.77 -5.68 -30.58
CA LEU A 481 17.95 -5.51 -32.01
C LEU A 481 17.54 -4.09 -32.41
N ASN A 482 18.32 -3.44 -33.27
CA ASN A 482 17.98 -2.13 -33.82
C ASN A 482 16.88 -2.29 -34.89
N THR A 483 16.00 -1.30 -35.03
CA THR A 483 14.88 -1.33 -35.99
C THR A 483 15.32 -1.49 -37.44
N SER A 484 16.56 -1.13 -37.77
CA SER A 484 17.18 -1.28 -39.10
C SER A 484 17.62 -2.71 -39.45
N TYR A 485 17.55 -3.66 -38.51
CA TYR A 485 17.95 -5.05 -38.71
C TYR A 485 16.72 -5.95 -38.76
N ASP A 486 16.74 -6.95 -39.64
CA ASP A 486 15.73 -7.99 -39.79
C ASP A 486 16.33 -9.36 -39.50
N PHE A 487 15.56 -10.26 -38.89
CA PHE A 487 15.99 -11.65 -38.72
C PHE A 487 15.88 -12.34 -40.08
N THR A 488 17.01 -12.81 -40.61
CA THR A 488 17.11 -13.37 -41.96
C THR A 488 17.40 -14.87 -41.96
N LYS A 489 17.98 -15.40 -40.88
CA LYS A 489 18.35 -16.81 -40.80
C LYS A 489 18.16 -17.38 -39.41
N VAL A 490 17.82 -18.66 -39.36
CA VAL A 490 17.88 -19.47 -38.15
C VAL A 490 18.66 -20.75 -38.43
N GLU A 491 19.55 -21.12 -37.53
CA GLU A 491 20.34 -22.34 -37.58
C GLU A 491 20.16 -23.11 -36.27
N TYR A 492 20.07 -24.42 -36.36
CA TYR A 492 20.03 -25.27 -35.18
C TYR A 492 21.44 -25.55 -34.67
N VAL A 493 21.66 -25.36 -33.36
CA VAL A 493 22.95 -25.57 -32.71
C VAL A 493 22.77 -26.49 -31.50
N ASN A 494 23.50 -27.60 -31.50
CA ASN A 494 23.59 -28.49 -30.34
C ASN A 494 24.87 -28.18 -29.56
N HIS A 495 24.76 -27.88 -28.27
CA HIS A 495 25.90 -27.73 -27.37
C HIS A 495 25.70 -28.62 -26.15
N ASN A 496 26.56 -29.64 -26.00
CA ASN A 496 26.63 -30.50 -24.81
C ASN A 496 25.27 -31.08 -24.35
N GLY A 497 24.42 -31.50 -25.30
CA GLY A 497 23.11 -32.11 -24.98
C GLY A 497 21.99 -31.12 -24.68
N HIS A 498 22.26 -29.81 -24.85
CA HIS A 498 21.25 -28.76 -24.76
C HIS A 498 20.98 -28.15 -26.15
N TYR A 499 19.70 -27.93 -26.43
CA TYR A 499 19.18 -27.50 -27.73
C TYR A 499 19.11 -25.96 -27.82
N PHE A 500 19.70 -25.38 -28.86
CA PHE A 500 19.68 -23.95 -29.12
C PHE A 500 19.38 -23.65 -30.60
N PHE A 501 18.86 -22.44 -30.84
CA PHE A 501 18.71 -21.86 -32.17
C PHE A 501 19.58 -20.62 -32.28
N LYS A 502 20.43 -20.57 -33.31
CA LYS A 502 21.22 -19.41 -33.67
C LYS A 502 20.44 -18.58 -34.67
N LEU A 503 20.09 -17.35 -34.30
CA LEU A 503 19.43 -16.38 -35.16
C LEU A 503 20.47 -15.43 -35.76
N LEU A 504 20.38 -15.17 -37.05
CA LEU A 504 21.13 -14.14 -37.75
C LEU A 504 20.18 -12.98 -38.07
N ALA A 505 20.61 -11.77 -37.71
CA ALA A 505 19.94 -10.54 -38.11
C ALA A 505 20.87 -9.66 -38.96
N GLU A 506 20.36 -9.20 -40.10
CA GLU A 506 21.10 -8.43 -41.08
C GLU A 506 20.44 -7.07 -41.30
N SER A 507 21.26 -6.05 -41.56
CA SER A 507 20.81 -4.69 -41.84
C SER A 507 20.74 -4.46 -43.34
N ASN A 508 19.78 -3.63 -43.76
CA ASN A 508 19.65 -3.22 -45.16
C ASN A 508 20.66 -2.11 -45.55
N TYR A 509 21.52 -1.66 -44.63
CA TYR A 509 22.53 -0.63 -44.86
C TYR A 509 23.91 -1.24 -45.19
N SER A 510 24.50 -0.83 -46.32
CA SER A 510 25.82 -1.30 -46.75
C SER A 510 26.91 -0.86 -45.77
N GLY A 511 27.55 -1.81 -45.09
CA GLY A 511 28.64 -1.57 -44.12
C GLY A 511 28.33 -2.04 -42.70
N ASP A 512 27.08 -2.37 -42.40
CA ASP A 512 26.67 -2.95 -41.13
C ASP A 512 27.05 -4.44 -41.04
N MET A 513 27.59 -4.86 -39.90
CA MET A 513 27.95 -6.26 -39.65
C MET A 513 26.72 -7.06 -39.17
N PRO A 514 26.51 -8.30 -39.66
CA PRO A 514 25.44 -9.16 -39.17
C PRO A 514 25.53 -9.42 -37.66
N GLN A 515 24.38 -9.50 -37.00
CA GLN A 515 24.27 -9.78 -35.57
C GLN A 515 23.79 -11.21 -35.35
N GLU A 516 24.45 -11.93 -34.44
CA GLU A 516 24.15 -13.33 -34.14
C GLU A 516 23.64 -13.49 -32.70
N PHE A 517 22.55 -14.24 -32.53
CA PHE A 517 21.96 -14.51 -31.20
C PHE A 517 21.78 -16.01 -31.02
N VAL A 518 22.24 -16.55 -29.88
CA VAL A 518 22.01 -17.96 -29.52
C VAL A 518 20.89 -18.04 -28.50
N ILE A 519 19.76 -18.62 -28.90
CA ILE A 519 18.51 -18.64 -28.16
C ILE A 519 18.23 -20.07 -27.66
N PRO A 520 17.87 -20.27 -26.38
CA PRO A 520 17.41 -21.56 -25.88
C PRO A 520 16.23 -22.10 -26.69
N ALA A 521 16.22 -23.40 -27.00
CA ALA A 521 15.15 -24.01 -27.80
C ALA A 521 13.75 -23.73 -27.26
N SER A 522 13.56 -23.77 -25.93
CA SER A 522 12.27 -23.49 -25.30
C SER A 522 11.74 -22.08 -25.59
N GLN A 523 12.62 -21.08 -25.70
CA GLN A 523 12.25 -19.70 -26.01
C GLN A 523 11.92 -19.52 -27.48
N PHE A 524 12.75 -20.10 -28.37
CA PHE A 524 12.47 -20.03 -29.80
C PHE A 524 11.20 -20.80 -30.19
N LEU A 525 10.97 -21.97 -29.60
CA LEU A 525 9.74 -22.76 -29.80
C LEU A 525 8.49 -22.02 -29.29
N ALA A 526 8.60 -21.18 -28.25
CA ALA A 526 7.50 -20.31 -27.82
C ALA A 526 7.16 -19.24 -28.87
N VAL A 527 8.19 -18.66 -29.52
CA VAL A 527 8.00 -17.72 -30.63
C VAL A 527 7.42 -18.42 -31.86
N MET A 528 7.88 -19.64 -32.19
CA MET A 528 7.30 -20.43 -33.28
C MET A 528 5.83 -20.76 -33.03
N ASN A 529 5.45 -21.13 -31.80
CA ASN A 529 4.06 -21.39 -31.44
C ASN A 529 3.20 -20.13 -31.57
N LEU A 530 3.73 -18.97 -31.19
CA LEU A 530 3.06 -17.68 -31.35
C LEU A 530 2.88 -17.31 -32.83
N ALA A 531 3.94 -17.44 -33.63
CA ALA A 531 3.90 -17.18 -35.07
C ALA A 531 2.86 -18.10 -35.73
N TYR A 532 2.93 -19.39 -35.47
CA TYR A 532 2.01 -20.38 -36.01
C TYR A 532 0.56 -20.13 -35.57
N SER A 533 0.31 -19.83 -34.29
CA SER A 533 -1.04 -19.53 -33.79
C SER A 533 -1.64 -18.27 -34.43
N THR A 534 -0.78 -17.34 -34.83
CA THR A 534 -1.19 -16.09 -35.48
C THR A 534 -1.48 -16.31 -36.97
N VAL A 535 -0.67 -17.12 -37.64
CA VAL A 535 -0.77 -17.39 -39.08
C VAL A 535 -1.83 -18.45 -39.39
N HIS A 536 -1.96 -19.48 -38.55
CA HIS A 536 -2.83 -20.65 -38.75
C HIS A 536 -4.04 -20.67 -37.81
N ARG A 537 -4.60 -19.50 -37.50
CA ARG A 537 -5.67 -19.30 -36.50
C ARG A 537 -6.87 -20.25 -36.65
N GLN A 538 -7.23 -20.63 -37.88
CA GLN A 538 -8.36 -21.52 -38.18
C GLN A 538 -8.07 -23.01 -37.90
N GLU A 539 -6.81 -23.45 -37.97
CA GLU A 539 -6.42 -24.85 -37.70
C GLU A 539 -6.46 -25.16 -36.19
N MET A 540 -6.29 -24.13 -35.36
CA MET A 540 -6.28 -24.25 -33.90
C MET A 540 -7.67 -24.29 -33.24
N GLU A 541 -8.72 -23.86 -33.92
CA GLU A 541 -10.09 -23.90 -33.37
C GLU A 541 -10.65 -25.34 -33.27
N LEU A 542 -10.00 -26.31 -33.93
CA LEU A 542 -10.45 -27.70 -33.99
C LEU A 542 -9.79 -28.64 -32.98
N GLU A 543 -8.68 -28.27 -32.31
CA GLU A 543 -7.97 -29.17 -31.40
C GLU A 543 -7.72 -28.60 -30.00
N LYS A 544 -8.40 -29.20 -29.01
CA LYS A 544 -7.92 -29.43 -27.62
C LYS A 544 -7.74 -28.22 -26.70
N LEU A 545 -8.76 -27.38 -26.54
CA LEU A 545 -8.93 -26.60 -25.31
C LEU A 545 -10.07 -27.19 -24.45
N PRO A 546 -9.99 -27.14 -23.11
CA PRO A 546 -11.15 -27.44 -22.26
C PRO A 546 -12.28 -26.47 -22.64
N LEU A 547 -13.46 -27.00 -22.95
CA LEU A 547 -14.63 -26.18 -23.27
C LEU A 547 -15.00 -25.34 -22.05
N ILE A 548 -14.72 -24.04 -22.10
CA ILE A 548 -15.17 -23.08 -21.10
C ILE A 548 -16.41 -22.40 -21.68
N PHE A 549 -17.57 -22.73 -21.13
CA PHE A 549 -18.85 -22.14 -21.52
C PHE A 549 -19.68 -21.81 -20.27
N ASP A 550 -20.58 -20.84 -20.41
CA ASP A 550 -21.58 -20.56 -19.39
C ASP A 550 -22.80 -21.46 -19.62
N SER A 551 -22.97 -22.44 -18.74
CA SER A 551 -24.05 -23.42 -18.82
C SER A 551 -25.42 -22.76 -18.80
N SER A 552 -25.61 -21.67 -18.06
CA SER A 552 -26.91 -20.99 -17.96
C SER A 552 -27.32 -20.26 -19.24
N THR A 553 -26.37 -19.60 -19.90
CA THR A 553 -26.59 -18.91 -21.17
C THR A 553 -26.83 -19.91 -22.30
N LEU A 554 -26.10 -21.02 -22.32
CA LEU A 554 -26.30 -22.08 -23.30
C LEU A 554 -27.65 -22.78 -23.12
N VAL A 555 -28.06 -23.07 -21.88
CA VAL A 555 -29.40 -23.62 -21.59
C VAL A 555 -30.51 -22.68 -22.07
N THR A 556 -30.36 -21.38 -21.88
CA THR A 556 -31.33 -20.38 -22.36
C THR A 556 -31.44 -20.42 -23.88
N TYR A 557 -30.30 -20.34 -24.57
CA TYR A 557 -30.25 -20.42 -26.03
C TYR A 557 -30.89 -21.72 -26.55
N LEU A 558 -30.55 -22.87 -25.97
CA LEU A 558 -31.07 -24.15 -26.42
C LEU A 558 -32.58 -24.26 -26.21
N ASN A 559 -33.12 -23.76 -25.09
CA ASN A 559 -34.57 -23.73 -24.87
C ASN A 559 -35.32 -22.90 -25.92
N ASP A 560 -34.69 -21.83 -26.44
CA ASP A 560 -35.26 -20.99 -27.50
C ASP A 560 -35.13 -21.61 -28.91
N HIS A 561 -34.30 -22.65 -29.07
CA HIS A 561 -33.94 -23.26 -30.36
C HIS A 561 -34.13 -24.79 -30.40
N LEU A 562 -34.87 -25.35 -29.43
CA LEU A 562 -35.20 -26.79 -29.40
C LEU A 562 -35.86 -27.21 -30.71
N GLY A 563 -35.42 -28.34 -31.29
CA GLY A 563 -35.88 -28.81 -32.59
C GLY A 563 -35.08 -28.27 -33.80
N SER A 564 -34.10 -27.39 -33.58
CA SER A 564 -33.33 -26.74 -34.66
C SER A 564 -31.82 -26.63 -34.40
N THR A 565 -31.29 -27.40 -33.45
CA THR A 565 -29.89 -27.37 -33.01
C THR A 565 -28.94 -28.16 -33.92
N GLY A 566 -29.47 -29.05 -34.76
CA GLY A 566 -28.68 -29.97 -35.57
C GLY A 566 -28.16 -31.18 -34.80
N ILE A 567 -28.51 -31.31 -33.51
CA ILE A 567 -28.16 -32.44 -32.65
C ILE A 567 -29.38 -33.30 -32.44
N SER A 568 -29.31 -34.52 -32.95
CA SER A 568 -30.43 -35.46 -32.99
C SER A 568 -31.14 -35.61 -31.63
N VAL A 569 -30.40 -35.79 -30.52
CA VAL A 569 -31.04 -36.01 -29.20
C VAL A 569 -31.76 -34.77 -28.66
N LEU A 570 -31.34 -33.57 -29.06
CA LEU A 570 -31.98 -32.30 -28.67
C LEU A 570 -33.13 -31.95 -29.60
N ASP A 571 -33.00 -32.27 -30.89
CA ASP A 571 -34.00 -31.95 -31.90
C ASP A 571 -35.23 -32.89 -31.85
N HIS A 572 -35.10 -34.05 -31.20
CA HIS A 572 -36.22 -34.97 -30.93
C HIS A 572 -36.98 -34.65 -29.63
N LEU A 573 -36.57 -33.63 -28.87
CA LEU A 573 -37.32 -33.20 -27.70
C LEU A 573 -38.59 -32.47 -28.15
N GLU A 574 -39.76 -33.01 -27.80
CA GLU A 574 -41.05 -32.37 -28.07
C GLU A 574 -41.13 -30.98 -27.39
N GLU A 575 -41.97 -30.07 -27.90
CA GLU A 575 -42.17 -28.68 -27.39
C GLU A 575 -42.53 -28.58 -25.88
N HIS A 576 -42.72 -29.71 -25.20
CA HIS A 576 -43.12 -29.81 -23.80
C HIS A 576 -41.95 -30.05 -22.82
N PHE A 577 -40.71 -30.10 -23.32
CA PHE A 577 -39.50 -30.24 -22.51
C PHE A 577 -38.78 -28.90 -22.33
N ARG A 578 -38.20 -28.70 -21.14
CA ARG A 578 -37.27 -27.60 -20.86
C ARG A 578 -35.94 -28.13 -20.35
N LEU A 579 -34.86 -27.54 -20.83
CA LEU A 579 -33.50 -27.77 -20.33
C LEU A 579 -33.29 -26.92 -19.07
N GLU A 580 -32.72 -27.53 -18.04
CA GLU A 580 -32.45 -26.88 -16.75
C GLU A 580 -30.97 -26.64 -16.50
N GLU A 581 -30.14 -27.65 -16.81
CA GLU A 581 -28.73 -27.63 -16.47
C GLU A 581 -27.91 -28.46 -17.45
N ILE A 582 -26.69 -27.98 -17.74
CA ILE A 582 -25.65 -28.72 -18.44
C ILE A 582 -24.49 -28.92 -17.47
N SER A 583 -24.10 -30.18 -17.27
CA SER A 583 -23.03 -30.57 -16.35
C SER A 583 -22.03 -31.52 -17.02
N ALA A 584 -20.79 -31.50 -16.52
CA ALA A 584 -19.76 -32.44 -16.96
C ALA A 584 -20.03 -33.84 -16.39
N THR A 585 -19.62 -34.88 -17.12
CA THR A 585 -19.66 -36.26 -16.62
C THR A 585 -18.28 -36.74 -16.17
N GLU A 586 -18.21 -37.96 -15.64
CA GLU A 586 -16.91 -38.63 -15.36
C GLU A 586 -16.13 -38.93 -16.65
N ASP A 587 -16.81 -39.01 -17.80
CA ASP A 587 -16.20 -39.08 -19.12
C ASP A 587 -15.92 -37.65 -19.63
N PRO A 588 -14.65 -37.26 -19.82
CA PRO A 588 -14.28 -35.91 -20.25
C PRO A 588 -14.72 -35.56 -21.69
N ASP A 589 -15.20 -36.54 -22.45
CA ASP A 589 -15.74 -36.35 -23.79
C ASP A 589 -17.28 -36.42 -23.85
N CYS A 590 -17.95 -36.45 -22.69
CA CYS A 590 -19.40 -36.48 -22.56
C CYS A 590 -19.94 -35.46 -21.54
N PHE A 591 -21.06 -34.83 -21.89
CA PHE A 591 -21.80 -33.89 -21.05
C PHE A 591 -23.22 -34.39 -20.81
N LYS A 592 -23.76 -34.08 -19.63
CA LYS A 592 -25.14 -34.38 -19.25
C LYS A 592 -25.98 -33.12 -19.29
N ILE A 593 -27.16 -33.23 -19.88
CA ILE A 593 -28.18 -32.18 -19.89
C ILE A 593 -29.38 -32.69 -19.13
N ARG A 594 -29.77 -31.96 -18.09
CA ARG A 594 -30.98 -32.23 -17.32
C ARG A 594 -32.15 -31.53 -17.97
N ILE A 595 -33.21 -32.28 -18.25
CA ILE A 595 -34.45 -31.80 -18.86
C ILE A 595 -35.66 -32.11 -17.97
N THR A 596 -36.68 -31.26 -18.00
CA THR A 596 -37.94 -31.48 -17.30
C THR A 596 -39.13 -31.36 -18.26
N SER A 597 -40.09 -32.29 -18.11
CA SER A 597 -41.35 -32.27 -18.87
C SER A 597 -42.46 -31.56 -18.10
N SER A 598 -43.32 -30.83 -18.80
CA SER A 598 -44.55 -30.22 -18.25
C SER A 598 -45.55 -31.25 -17.69
N MET A 599 -45.42 -32.54 -18.05
CA MET A 599 -46.24 -33.65 -17.55
C MET A 599 -45.67 -34.34 -16.29
N GLY A 600 -44.52 -33.86 -15.78
CA GLY A 600 -43.89 -34.34 -14.55
C GLY A 600 -42.81 -35.41 -14.76
N GLY A 601 -41.56 -35.06 -14.42
CA GLY A 601 -40.40 -35.95 -14.43
C GLY A 601 -39.15 -35.25 -14.97
N ALA A 602 -38.03 -35.36 -14.25
CA ALA A 602 -36.72 -34.93 -14.73
C ALA A 602 -36.00 -36.11 -15.39
N GLN A 603 -35.41 -35.87 -16.55
CA GLN A 603 -34.63 -36.85 -17.30
C GLN A 603 -33.24 -36.27 -17.61
N GLU A 604 -32.27 -37.14 -17.83
CA GLU A 604 -30.91 -36.76 -18.24
C GLU A 604 -30.65 -37.29 -19.65
N ILE A 605 -30.15 -36.42 -20.52
CA ILE A 605 -29.65 -36.80 -21.84
C ILE A 605 -28.17 -36.49 -21.93
N SER A 606 -27.44 -37.31 -22.67
CA SER A 606 -26.00 -37.15 -22.84
C SER A 606 -25.67 -36.67 -24.25
N ILE A 607 -24.75 -35.72 -24.35
CA ILE A 607 -24.19 -35.25 -25.62
C ILE A 607 -22.68 -35.35 -25.59
N SER A 608 -22.08 -35.61 -26.75
CA SER A 608 -20.63 -35.66 -26.91
C SER A 608 -20.02 -34.26 -26.81
N LYS A 609 -18.72 -34.20 -26.53
CA LYS A 609 -17.95 -32.97 -26.53
C LYS A 609 -17.93 -32.26 -27.89
N LYS A 610 -18.00 -33.02 -28.98
CA LYS A 610 -18.10 -32.47 -30.33
C LYS A 610 -19.43 -31.73 -30.51
N GLU A 611 -20.53 -32.37 -30.15
CA GLU A 611 -21.88 -31.79 -30.19
C GLU A 611 -21.97 -30.58 -29.25
N MET A 612 -21.40 -30.65 -28.05
CA MET A 612 -21.33 -29.51 -27.14
C MET A 612 -20.57 -28.31 -27.75
N SER A 613 -19.47 -28.58 -28.45
CA SER A 613 -18.69 -27.54 -29.12
C SER A 613 -19.50 -26.86 -30.23
N GLU A 614 -20.25 -27.63 -31.01
CA GLU A 614 -21.13 -27.13 -32.07
C GLU A 614 -22.24 -26.23 -31.50
N LEU A 615 -22.87 -26.61 -30.38
CA LEU A 615 -23.90 -25.78 -29.71
C LEU A 615 -23.34 -24.45 -29.19
N ILE A 616 -22.14 -24.49 -28.62
CA ILE A 616 -21.47 -23.28 -28.12
C ILE A 616 -21.21 -22.33 -29.29
N LEU A 617 -20.72 -22.84 -30.42
CA LEU A 617 -20.47 -22.04 -31.61
C LEU A 617 -21.75 -21.44 -32.19
N GLN A 618 -22.85 -22.21 -32.22
CA GLN A 618 -24.16 -21.73 -32.67
C GLN A 618 -24.70 -20.62 -31.77
N GLN A 619 -24.66 -20.82 -30.45
CA GLN A 619 -25.07 -19.82 -29.45
C GLN A 619 -24.26 -18.52 -29.59
N GLN A 620 -22.95 -18.64 -29.80
CA GLN A 620 -22.05 -17.50 -29.98
C GLN A 620 -22.29 -16.79 -31.32
N GLY A 621 -22.57 -17.53 -32.39
CA GLY A 621 -22.94 -16.99 -33.70
C GLY A 621 -24.23 -16.17 -33.63
N ALA A 622 -25.29 -16.73 -33.04
CA ALA A 622 -26.56 -16.03 -32.85
C ALA A 622 -26.41 -14.76 -32.00
N ALA A 623 -25.56 -14.79 -30.96
CA ALA A 623 -25.27 -13.64 -30.12
C ALA A 623 -24.47 -12.53 -30.84
N LEU A 624 -23.71 -12.86 -31.89
CA LEU A 624 -22.99 -11.90 -32.73
C LEU A 624 -23.90 -11.24 -33.77
N GLU A 625 -24.85 -11.98 -34.35
CA GLU A 625 -25.84 -11.43 -35.29
C GLU A 625 -26.80 -10.44 -34.62
N LEU A 626 -27.22 -10.71 -33.38
CA LEU A 626 -28.03 -9.80 -32.56
C LEU A 626 -27.33 -8.47 -32.19
N ARG A 627 -26.00 -8.37 -32.32
CA ARG A 627 -25.23 -7.13 -32.07
C ARG A 627 -25.08 -6.24 -33.31
N HIS A 628 -25.46 -6.74 -34.48
CA HIS A 628 -25.41 -6.00 -35.74
C HIS A 628 -26.77 -5.41 -36.14
N HIS A 629 -27.80 -5.54 -35.29
CA HIS A 629 -29.13 -4.97 -35.47
C HIS A 629 -29.46 -3.86 -34.47
#